data_AF-A0A9D1VCV6-F1
#
_entry.id   AF-A0A9D1VCV6-F1
#
_cell.length_a   1.000
_cell.length_b   1.000
_cell.length_c   1.000
_cell.angle_alpha   90.00
_cell.angle_beta   90.00
_cell.angle_gamma   90.00
#
_symmetry.space_group_name_H-M   'P 1'
#
loop_
_entity.id
_entity.type
_entity.pdbx_description
1 polymer ?
#
loop_
_entity_poly.entity_id
_entity_poly.type
_entity_poly.pdbx_seq_one_letter_code
_entity_poly.pdbx_strand_id
1 'polypeptide(L)' 'MAVSKAQQKAVTKYVKNKYDRFGLTMPKGDLDAIKAHAEARGESVNGFINRAVKEVMEKENGD' A
#
# COMPACT_ATOMS: atom_id res chain seq x y z
N MET A 1 -13.67 -23.77 6.70
CA MET A 1 -13.35 -23.44 8.11
C MET A 1 -13.66 -21.97 8.33
N ALA A 2 -14.58 -21.62 9.23
CA ALA A 2 -14.90 -20.21 9.52
C ALA A 2 -13.94 -19.68 10.59
N VAL A 3 -13.14 -18.66 10.24
CA VAL A 3 -12.28 -17.95 11.20
C VAL A 3 -13.12 -17.39 12.34
N SER A 4 -12.72 -17.68 13.58
CA SER A 4 -13.49 -17.26 14.75
C SER A 4 -13.48 -15.73 14.90
N LYS A 5 -14.54 -15.17 15.49
CA LYS A 5 -14.61 -13.72 15.79
C LYS A 5 -13.42 -13.25 16.65
N ALA A 6 -12.85 -14.13 17.48
CA ALA A 6 -11.67 -13.81 18.29
C ALA A 6 -10.40 -13.71 17.43
N GLN A 7 -10.23 -14.61 16.45
CA GLN A 7 -9.12 -14.54 15.50
C GLN A 7 -9.23 -13.28 14.61
N GLN A 8 -10.43 -12.94 14.14
CA GLN A 8 -10.66 -11.70 13.38
C GLN A 8 -10.27 -10.46 14.19
N LYS A 9 -10.68 -10.38 15.47
CA LYS A 9 -10.29 -9.27 16.35
C LYS A 9 -8.78 -9.18 16.56
N ALA A 10 -8.10 -10.31 16.74
CA ALA A 10 -6.65 -10.35 16.91
C ALA A 10 -5.91 -9.84 15.65
N VAL A 11 -6.35 -10.29 14.47
CA VAL A 11 -5.80 -9.83 13.18
C VAL A 11 -6.04 -8.34 12.99
N THR A 12 -7.25 -7.84 13.24
CA THR A 12 -7.55 -6.41 13.12
C THR A 12 -6.70 -5.57 14.07
N LYS A 13 -6.51 -6.02 15.32
CA LYS A 13 -5.66 -5.32 16.31
C LYS A 13 -4.19 -5.28 15.87
N TYR A 14 -3.66 -6.40 15.38
CA TYR A 14 -2.29 -6.46 14.88
C TYR A 14 -2.11 -5.51 13.70
N VAL A 15 -3.04 -5.56 12.74
CA VAL A 15 -2.95 -4.73 11.54
C VAL A 15 -3.03 -3.24 11.89
N LYS A 16 -3.98 -2.83 12.74
CA LYS A 16 -4.13 -1.44 13.18
C LYS A 16 -2.90 -0.91 13.90
N ASN A 17 -2.20 -1.75 14.64
CA ASN A 17 -1.04 -1.34 15.44
C ASN A 17 0.28 -1.32 14.64
N LYS A 18 0.33 -1.99 13.48
CA LYS A 18 1.57 -2.20 12.72
C LYS A 18 1.54 -1.62 11.32
N TYR A 19 0.36 -1.36 10.77
CA TYR A 19 0.21 -0.88 9.41
C TYR A 19 -0.81 0.26 9.36
N ASP A 20 -0.38 1.37 8.78
CA ASP A 20 -1.30 2.39 8.31
C ASP A 20 -1.96 1.91 7.02
N ARG A 21 -3.30 1.93 6.99
CA ARG A 21 -4.09 1.60 5.80
C ARG A 21 -4.79 2.85 5.31
N PHE A 22 -4.35 3.33 4.14
CA PHE A 22 -5.02 4.41 3.44
C PHE A 22 -5.74 3.86 2.20
N GLY A 23 -7.03 4.18 2.07
CA GLY A 23 -7.79 3.88 0.86
C GLY A 23 -7.48 4.93 -0.20
N LEU A 24 -6.69 4.57 -1.20
CA LEU A 24 -6.35 5.47 -2.30
C LEU A 24 -7.44 5.41 -3.37
N THR A 25 -8.18 6.50 -3.54
CA THR A 25 -9.15 6.66 -4.64
C THR A 25 -8.45 7.36 -5.79
N MET A 26 -8.42 6.71 -6.96
CA MET A 26 -7.82 7.24 -8.18
C MET A 26 -8.79 7.05 -9.37
N PRO A 27 -8.66 7.87 -10.42
CA PRO A 27 -9.35 7.67 -11.69
C PRO A 27 -9.21 6.24 -12.23
N LYS A 28 -10.23 5.79 -12.99
CA LYS A 28 -10.12 4.52 -13.72
C LYS A 28 -9.00 4.61 -14.75
N GLY A 29 -8.12 3.60 -14.76
CA GLY A 29 -6.98 3.49 -15.69
C GLY A 29 -5.62 3.80 -15.05
N ASP A 30 -5.59 4.60 -13.98
CA ASP A 30 -4.33 4.91 -13.30
C ASP A 30 -3.74 3.69 -12.59
N LEU A 31 -4.60 2.83 -12.05
CA LEU A 31 -4.16 1.58 -11.43
C LEU A 31 -3.46 0.65 -12.43
N ASP A 32 -3.95 0.59 -13.67
CA ASP A 32 -3.34 -0.22 -14.74
C ASP A 32 -1.97 0.35 -15.15
N ALA A 33 -1.86 1.68 -15.25
CA ALA A 33 -0.58 2.33 -15.53
C ALA A 33 0.45 2.06 -14.41
N ILE A 34 0.05 2.21 -13.14
CA ILE A 34 0.91 1.94 -11.98
C ILE A 34 1.29 0.45 -11.95
N LYS A 35 0.35 -0.45 -12.25
CA LYS A 35 0.59 -1.88 -12.27
C LYS A 35 1.58 -2.28 -13.35
N ALA A 36 1.41 -1.80 -14.58
CA ALA A 36 2.35 -2.03 -15.66
C ALA A 36 3.75 -1.51 -15.31
N HIS A 37 3.82 -0.35 -14.65
CA HIS A 37 5.10 0.23 -14.24
C HIS A 37 5.79 -0.56 -13.13
N ALA A 38 5.03 -1.09 -12.18
CA ALA A 38 5.52 -1.93 -11.10
C ALA A 38 5.97 -3.30 -11.64
N GLU A 39 5.18 -3.92 -12.52
CA GLU A 39 5.51 -5.19 -13.19
C GLU A 39 6.80 -5.08 -14.02
N ALA A 40 6.99 -3.98 -14.75
CA ALA A 40 8.21 -3.72 -15.52
C ALA A 40 9.47 -3.62 -14.62
N ARG A 41 9.32 -3.26 -13.35
CA ARG A 41 10.41 -3.22 -12.36
C ARG A 41 10.48 -4.46 -11.47
N GLY A 42 9.61 -5.44 -11.68
CA GLY A 42 9.52 -6.65 -10.85
C GLY A 42 9.08 -6.39 -9.41
N GLU A 43 8.38 -5.27 -9.15
CA GLU A 43 7.90 -4.89 -7.83
C GLU A 43 6.36 -4.96 -7.75
N SER A 44 5.82 -5.08 -6.53
CA SER A 44 4.37 -5.00 -6.33
C SER A 44 3.88 -3.56 -6.46
N VAL A 45 2.64 -3.36 -6.91
CA VAL A 45 1.97 -2.04 -6.98
C VAL A 45 2.08 -1.29 -5.65
N ASN A 46 1.87 -1.98 -4.53
CA ASN A 46 1.94 -1.37 -3.19
C ASN A 46 3.39 -0.99 -2.80
N GLY A 47 4.37 -1.79 -3.21
CA GLY A 47 5.79 -1.49 -3.02
C GLY A 47 6.21 -0.26 -3.82
N PHE A 48 5.78 -0.17 -5.08
CA PHE A 48 6.02 0.97 -5.94
C PHE A 48 5.43 2.26 -5.38
N ILE A 49 4.17 2.22 -4.94
CA ILE A 49 3.50 3.38 -4.34
C ILE A 49 4.25 3.84 -3.07
N ASN A 50 4.60 2.92 -2.16
CA ASN A 50 5.33 3.27 -0.95
C ASN A 50 6.72 3.86 -1.24
N ARG A 51 7.43 3.31 -2.23
CA ARG A 51 8.73 3.82 -2.68
C ARG A 51 8.59 5.21 -3.28
N ALA A 52 7.62 5.42 -4.16
CA ALA A 52 7.37 6.71 -4.79
C ALA A 52 7.01 7.78 -3.75
N VAL A 53 6.13 7.48 -2.79
CA VAL A 53 5.79 8.40 -1.70
C VAL A 53 7.01 8.73 -0.85
N LYS A 54 7.83 7.74 -0.49
CA LYS A 54 9.04 7.96 0.30
C LYS A 54 10.05 8.83 -0.45
N GLU A 55 10.28 8.54 -1.73
CA GLU A 55 11.22 9.29 -2.57
C GLU A 55 10.79 10.77 -2.72
N VAL A 56 9.49 11.03 -2.88
CA VAL A 56 8.95 12.40 -2.95
C VAL A 56 9.11 13.11 -1.61
N MET A 57 8.77 12.46 -0.49
CA MET A 57 8.97 13.04 0.84
C MET A 57 10.44 13.33 1.17
N GLU A 58 11.37 12.48 0.71
CA GLU A 58 12.81 12.69 0.88
C GLU A 58 13.31 13.86 0.03
N LYS A 59 12.77 14.04 -1.19
CA LYS A 59 13.08 15.20 -2.03
C LYS A 59 12.53 16.51 -1.47
N GLU A 60 11.29 16.51 -0.98
CA GLU A 60 10.66 17.73 -0.41
C GLU A 60 11.25 18.16 0.93
N ASN A 61 11.78 17.24 1.75
CA ASN A 61 12.48 17.58 2.98
C ASN A 61 13.96 17.96 2.76
N GLY A 62 14.47 17.81 1.53
CA GLY A 62 15.85 18.06 1.17
C GLY A 62 16.12 19.45 0.57
N ASP A 63 15.08 20.29 0.40
CA ASP A 63 15.13 21.69 -0.04
C ASP A 63 14.86 22.65 1.14
#